data_AF-A0A7J4ZWM3-F1
#
_entry.id   AF-A0A7J4ZWM3-F1
#
_cell.length_a   1.000
_cell.length_b   1.000
_cell.length_c   1.000
_cell.angle_alpha   90.00
_cell.angle_beta   90.00
_cell.angle_gamma   90.00
#
_symmetry.space_group_name_H-M   'P 1'
#
loop_
_entity.id
_entity.type
_entity.pdbx_description
1 polymer ?
#
loop_
_entity_poly.entity_id
_entity_poly.type
_entity_poly.pdbx_seq_one_letter_code
_entity_poly.pdbx_strand_id
1 'polypeptide(L)'
;VGGVLVGLAALGAARLGRRALLPGLAVLLPVLLLFAAGLVVPLWVPRYLVFVVPFACLLAGAALATVPLPPALAVVALAGLLGLPDQAALRRTHEWPRSATMDYRGAARIVADGQRPGDAVVYSPRQSWLFLDLGLAYHLGDRRPRDVLVTQDQARRGDLWAAECTRPAECLAGAERVWLVVAGRRDDPLATVTGAKGDALRAGYTVERVWPRPGLTVALLTR
;
A
#
# COMPACT_ATOMS: atom_id res chain seq x y z
N VAL A 1 -5.60 18.04 11.69
CA VAL A 1 -5.59 18.74 10.36
C VAL A 1 -6.93 18.69 9.63
N GLY A 2 -7.55 17.52 9.45
CA GLY A 2 -8.82 17.41 8.72
C GLY A 2 -9.93 18.35 9.21
N GLY A 3 -10.11 18.47 10.53
CA GLY A 3 -11.08 19.43 11.10
C GLY A 3 -10.79 20.90 10.79
N VAL A 4 -9.51 21.30 10.73
CA VAL A 4 -9.11 22.67 10.34
C VAL A 4 -9.51 22.94 8.89
N LEU A 5 -9.23 21.99 7.99
CA LEU A 5 -9.60 22.10 6.58
C LEU A 5 -11.12 22.20 6.41
N VAL A 6 -11.89 21.32 7.06
CA VAL A 6 -13.36 21.32 6.99
C VAL A 6 -13.93 22.63 7.55
N GLY A 7 -13.43 23.11 8.69
CA GLY A 7 -13.87 24.38 9.28
C GLY A 7 -13.61 25.58 8.37
N LEU A 8 -12.41 25.69 7.81
CA LEU A 8 -12.06 26.76 6.86
C LEU A 8 -12.87 26.66 5.56
N ALA A 9 -13.10 25.44 5.05
CA ALA A 9 -13.92 25.22 3.87
C ALA A 9 -15.38 25.66 4.11
N ALA A 10 -15.94 25.36 5.28
CA ALA A 10 -17.28 25.81 5.65
C ALA A 10 -17.37 27.34 5.75
N LEU A 11 -16.37 27.98 6.39
CA LEU A 11 -16.27 29.45 6.46
C LEU A 11 -16.17 30.07 5.06
N GLY A 12 -15.34 29.51 4.19
CA GLY A 12 -15.18 29.97 2.81
C GLY A 12 -16.45 29.79 1.99
N ALA A 13 -17.16 28.66 2.18
CA ALA A 13 -18.43 28.42 1.54
C ALA A 13 -19.51 29.42 1.97
N ALA A 14 -19.61 29.69 3.29
CA ALA A 14 -20.52 30.69 3.83
C ALA A 14 -20.24 32.10 3.27
N ARG A 15 -18.96 32.45 3.12
CA ARG A 15 -18.52 33.73 2.55
C ARG A 15 -18.82 33.85 1.05
N LEU A 16 -18.56 32.79 0.28
CA LEU A 16 -18.76 32.77 -1.17
C LEU A 16 -20.25 32.64 -1.57
N GLY A 17 -21.12 32.22 -0.65
CA GLY A 17 -22.55 32.06 -0.89
C GLY A 17 -22.82 31.17 -2.10
N ARG A 18 -23.60 31.66 -3.09
CA ARG A 18 -23.89 30.90 -4.32
C ARG A 18 -22.66 30.50 -5.12
N ARG A 19 -21.55 31.24 -5.03
CA ARG A 19 -20.30 30.89 -5.73
C ARG A 19 -19.64 29.64 -5.16
N ALA A 20 -20.00 29.24 -3.94
CA ALA A 20 -19.52 28.02 -3.31
C ALA A 20 -20.26 26.75 -3.78
N LEU A 21 -21.37 26.87 -4.52
CA LEU A 21 -22.22 25.73 -4.85
C LEU A 21 -21.44 24.62 -5.58
N LEU A 22 -20.71 24.96 -6.64
CA LEU A 22 -19.94 23.99 -7.42
C LEU A 22 -18.83 23.31 -6.59
N PRO A 23 -17.88 24.03 -5.97
CA PRO A 23 -16.86 23.39 -5.15
C PRO A 23 -17.43 22.70 -3.91
N GLY A 24 -18.50 23.23 -3.32
CA GLY A 24 -19.19 22.61 -2.19
C GLY A 24 -19.83 21.27 -2.57
N LEU A 25 -20.50 21.19 -3.71
CA LEU A 25 -21.04 19.94 -4.26
C LEU A 25 -19.90 18.97 -4.64
N ALA A 26 -18.81 19.47 -5.22
CA ALA A 26 -17.63 18.65 -5.52
C ALA A 26 -16.96 18.06 -4.28
N VAL A 27 -17.18 18.64 -3.09
CA VAL A 27 -16.78 18.04 -1.81
C VAL A 27 -17.84 17.10 -1.27
N LEU A 28 -19.06 17.58 -1.09
CA LEU A 28 -20.10 16.87 -0.34
C LEU A 28 -20.67 15.68 -1.12
N LEU A 29 -20.91 15.83 -2.42
CA LEU A 29 -21.59 14.80 -3.20
C LEU A 29 -20.75 13.50 -3.28
N PRO A 30 -19.45 13.51 -3.62
CA PRO A 30 -18.66 12.29 -3.63
C PRO A 30 -18.55 11.64 -2.24
N VAL A 31 -18.42 12.44 -1.17
CA VAL A 31 -18.38 11.92 0.21
C VAL A 31 -19.68 11.22 0.57
N LEU A 32 -20.83 11.85 0.31
CA LEU A 32 -22.15 11.30 0.64
C LEU A 32 -22.48 10.07 -0.21
N LEU A 33 -22.17 10.11 -1.51
CA LEU A 33 -22.38 8.96 -2.40
C LEU A 33 -21.51 7.77 -2.00
N LEU A 34 -20.23 8.01 -1.68
CA LEU A 34 -19.34 6.94 -1.21
C LEU A 34 -19.79 6.40 0.14
N PHE A 35 -20.29 7.26 1.03
CA PHE A 35 -20.84 6.85 2.32
C PHE A 35 -22.06 5.95 2.14
N ALA A 36 -23.02 6.39 1.32
CA ALA A 36 -24.23 5.64 1.01
C ALA A 36 -23.91 4.29 0.34
N ALA A 37 -23.00 4.27 -0.63
CA ALA A 37 -22.52 3.03 -1.24
C ALA A 37 -21.81 2.12 -0.22
N GLY A 38 -21.08 2.73 0.73
CA GLY A 38 -20.41 2.07 1.85
C GLY A 38 -21.36 1.34 2.80
N LEU A 39 -22.64 1.71 2.83
CA LEU A 39 -23.66 1.02 3.64
C LEU A 39 -24.07 -0.35 3.07
N VAL A 40 -23.83 -0.57 1.77
CA VAL A 40 -24.24 -1.78 1.05
C VAL A 40 -23.06 -2.63 0.55
N VAL A 41 -21.94 -1.98 0.20
CA VAL A 41 -20.70 -2.64 -0.26
C VAL A 41 -19.53 -2.08 0.55
N PRO A 42 -18.48 -2.87 0.89
CA PRO A 42 -17.31 -2.39 1.65
C PRO A 42 -16.39 -1.47 0.82
N LEU A 43 -16.93 -0.37 0.31
CA LEU A 43 -16.25 0.64 -0.51
C LEU A 43 -15.75 1.83 0.30
N TRP A 44 -16.11 1.93 1.58
CA TRP A 44 -15.70 3.05 2.42
C TRP A 44 -14.22 2.97 2.81
N VAL A 45 -13.35 3.49 1.93
CA VAL A 45 -11.92 3.61 2.18
C VAL A 45 -11.52 5.09 2.13
N PRO A 46 -10.92 5.66 3.20
CA PRO A 46 -10.61 7.09 3.28
C PRO A 46 -9.77 7.64 2.12
N ARG A 47 -8.95 6.78 1.48
CA ARG A 47 -8.11 7.18 0.34
C ARG A 47 -8.91 7.64 -0.88
N TYR A 48 -10.15 7.20 -1.03
CA TYR A 48 -11.02 7.64 -2.13
C TYR A 48 -11.48 9.10 -1.96
N LEU A 49 -11.40 9.65 -0.76
CA LEU A 49 -11.73 11.05 -0.51
C LEU A 49 -10.61 12.01 -0.93
N VAL A 50 -9.45 11.52 -1.40
CA VAL A 50 -8.36 12.39 -1.87
C VAL A 50 -8.81 13.34 -2.99
N PHE A 51 -9.77 12.91 -3.83
CA PHE A 51 -10.28 13.68 -4.95
C PHE A 51 -11.12 14.89 -4.52
N VAL A 52 -11.66 14.90 -3.30
CA VAL A 52 -12.42 16.05 -2.78
C VAL A 52 -11.53 17.12 -2.14
N VAL A 53 -10.29 16.76 -1.80
CA VAL A 53 -9.37 17.63 -1.05
C VAL A 53 -9.07 18.94 -1.78
N PRO A 54 -8.80 18.99 -3.10
CA PRO A 54 -8.52 20.25 -3.79
C PRO A 54 -9.67 21.26 -3.69
N PHE A 55 -10.93 20.80 -3.76
CA PHE A 55 -12.11 21.65 -3.66
C PHE A 55 -12.31 22.18 -2.24
N ALA A 56 -12.06 21.36 -1.22
CA ALA A 56 -12.05 21.80 0.17
C ALA A 56 -10.94 22.84 0.41
N CYS A 57 -9.75 22.65 -0.18
CA CYS A 57 -8.65 23.62 -0.12
C CYS A 57 -9.01 24.95 -0.81
N LEU A 58 -9.71 24.91 -1.95
CA LEU A 58 -10.16 26.11 -2.64
C LEU A 58 -11.15 26.92 -1.77
N LEU A 59 -12.11 26.25 -1.15
CA LEU A 59 -13.03 26.88 -0.20
C LEU A 59 -12.29 27.44 1.02
N ALA A 60 -11.38 26.67 1.61
CA ALA A 60 -10.56 27.13 2.73
C ALA A 60 -9.70 28.35 2.36
N GLY A 61 -9.13 28.37 1.15
CA GLY A 61 -8.40 29.49 0.60
C GLY A 61 -9.25 30.76 0.48
N ALA A 62 -10.52 30.63 0.09
CA ALA A 62 -11.45 31.75 0.05
C ALA A 62 -11.72 32.38 1.44
N ALA A 63 -11.70 31.56 2.51
CA ALA A 63 -11.76 32.09 3.87
C ALA A 63 -10.46 32.85 4.23
N LEU A 64 -9.30 32.26 3.94
CA LEU A 64 -7.99 32.84 4.26
C LEU A 64 -7.66 34.10 3.44
N ALA A 65 -8.20 34.24 2.23
CA ALA A 65 -8.00 35.41 1.39
C ALA A 65 -8.54 36.73 2.00
N THR A 66 -9.30 36.64 3.08
CA THR A 66 -9.91 37.80 3.75
C THR A 66 -9.14 38.30 4.96
N VAL A 67 -8.07 37.59 5.36
CA VAL A 67 -7.21 37.99 6.46
C VAL A 67 -5.83 38.42 5.92
N PRO A 68 -5.08 39.26 6.64
CA PRO A 68 -3.73 39.63 6.23
C PRO A 68 -2.84 38.40 6.01
N LEU A 69 -1.81 38.55 5.17
CA LEU A 69 -0.93 37.45 4.79
C LEU A 69 -0.25 36.76 6.01
N PRO A 70 0.30 37.48 7.01
CA PRO A 70 0.97 36.83 8.14
C PRO A 70 0.08 35.84 8.92
N PRO A 71 -1.15 36.19 9.38
CA PRO A 71 -2.02 35.23 10.05
C PRO A 71 -2.51 34.11 9.12
N ALA A 72 -2.73 34.38 7.82
CA ALA A 72 -3.06 33.32 6.87
C ALA A 72 -1.94 32.26 6.79
N LEU A 73 -0.69 32.70 6.69
CA LEU A 73 0.48 31.82 6.68
C LEU A 73 0.62 31.07 8.01
N ALA A 74 0.36 31.71 9.14
CA ALA A 74 0.38 31.05 10.45
C ALA A 74 -0.63 29.89 10.53
N VAL A 75 -1.85 30.08 10.00
CA VAL A 75 -2.86 29.00 9.95
C VAL A 75 -2.40 27.84 9.07
N VAL A 76 -1.85 28.13 7.88
CA VAL A 76 -1.33 27.09 6.97
C VAL A 76 -0.15 26.34 7.60
N ALA A 77 0.80 27.06 8.21
CA ALA A 77 1.94 26.48 8.89
C ALA A 77 1.52 25.59 10.06
N LEU A 78 0.58 26.05 10.88
CA LEU A 78 0.05 25.28 11.99
C LEU A 78 -0.68 24.02 11.51
N ALA A 79 -1.50 24.13 10.46
CA ALA A 79 -2.17 22.97 9.85
C ALA A 79 -1.14 21.96 9.32
N GLY A 80 -0.05 22.42 8.69
CA GLY A 80 1.06 21.58 8.25
C GLY A 80 1.77 20.88 9.41
N LEU A 81 2.12 21.63 10.46
CA LEU A 81 2.82 21.13 11.65
C LEU A 81 1.99 20.05 12.36
N LEU A 82 0.69 20.30 12.56
CA LEU A 82 -0.25 19.34 13.14
C LEU A 82 -0.43 18.08 12.28
N GLY A 83 -0.09 18.15 10.99
CA GLY A 83 -0.16 17.02 10.06
C GLY A 83 1.12 16.21 9.94
N LEU A 84 2.24 16.70 10.47
CA LEU A 84 3.53 16.03 10.34
C LEU A 84 3.54 14.58 10.85
N PRO A 85 2.92 14.23 11.99
CA PRO A 85 2.90 12.85 12.46
C PRO A 85 2.20 11.91 11.49
N ASP A 86 1.06 12.32 10.92
CA ASP A 86 0.32 11.54 9.92
C ASP A 86 1.10 11.40 8.61
N GLN A 87 1.77 12.48 8.18
CA GLN A 87 2.66 12.48 7.03
C GLN A 87 3.87 11.56 7.24
N ALA A 88 4.43 11.51 8.44
CA ALA A 88 5.51 10.58 8.79
C ALA A 88 5.00 9.13 8.82
N ALA A 89 3.80 8.89 9.36
CA ALA A 89 3.17 7.58 9.37
C ALA A 89 2.86 7.05 7.95
N LEU A 90 2.38 7.92 7.05
CA LEU A 90 2.16 7.65 5.62
C LEU A 90 3.38 7.09 4.89
N ARG A 91 4.60 7.50 5.29
CA ARG A 91 5.84 7.04 4.65
C ARG A 91 6.37 5.72 5.21
N ARG A 92 5.79 5.24 6.31
CA ARG A 92 6.18 3.99 6.98
C ARG A 92 5.34 2.80 6.55
N THR A 93 4.05 3.00 6.34
CA THR A 93 3.13 1.93 5.93
C THR A 93 2.06 2.49 5.00
N HIS A 94 1.69 1.70 3.99
CA HIS A 94 0.55 2.00 3.13
C HIS A 94 -0.78 1.44 3.70
N GLU A 95 -0.70 0.67 4.79
CA GLU A 95 -1.83 -0.01 5.43
C GLU A 95 -2.64 0.88 6.36
N TRP A 96 -3.85 0.42 6.67
CA TRP A 96 -4.74 1.02 7.68
C TRP A 96 -5.26 -0.04 8.67
N PRO A 97 -5.32 0.25 9.99
CA PRO A 97 -4.88 1.47 10.67
C PRO A 97 -3.36 1.66 10.56
N ARG A 98 -2.86 2.89 10.71
CA ARG A 98 -1.42 3.19 10.51
C ARG A 98 -0.48 2.53 11.53
N SER A 99 -1.03 1.90 12.56
CA SER A 99 -0.34 1.01 13.49
C SER A 99 -0.04 -0.37 12.87
N ALA A 100 -0.76 -0.79 11.84
CA ALA A 100 -0.51 -2.03 11.10
C ALA A 100 0.62 -1.79 10.08
N THR A 101 1.86 -1.90 10.53
CA THR A 101 3.03 -1.66 9.68
C THR A 101 3.29 -2.85 8.75
N MET A 102 3.60 -2.56 7.48
CA MET A 102 4.16 -3.52 6.53
C MET A 102 5.65 -3.23 6.35
N ASP A 103 6.50 -4.13 6.82
CA ASP A 103 7.94 -3.88 6.89
C ASP A 103 8.71 -4.44 5.67
N TYR A 104 8.41 -3.89 4.49
CA TYR A 104 9.10 -4.27 3.24
C TYR A 104 10.60 -3.97 3.30
N ARG A 105 11.00 -2.88 3.96
CA ARG A 105 12.41 -2.53 4.14
C ARG A 105 13.13 -3.60 4.94
N GLY A 106 12.53 -4.06 6.03
CA GLY A 106 13.04 -5.14 6.85
C GLY A 106 13.13 -6.47 6.09
N ALA A 107 12.09 -6.81 5.34
CA ALA A 107 12.05 -7.98 4.47
C ALA A 107 13.18 -7.94 3.42
N ALA A 108 13.33 -6.81 2.73
CA ALA A 108 14.36 -6.61 1.72
C ALA A 108 15.77 -6.70 2.30
N ARG A 109 16.02 -6.22 3.52
CA ARG A 109 17.31 -6.41 4.19
C ARG A 109 17.61 -7.89 4.43
N ILE A 110 16.64 -8.63 4.98
CA ILE A 110 16.81 -10.08 5.23
C ILE A 110 17.17 -10.82 3.93
N VAL A 111 16.45 -10.53 2.84
CA VAL A 111 16.74 -11.12 1.53
C VAL A 111 18.11 -10.66 1.01
N ALA A 112 18.39 -9.36 1.03
CA ALA A 112 19.66 -8.81 0.54
C ALA A 112 20.89 -9.37 1.27
N ASP A 113 20.79 -9.57 2.58
CA ASP A 113 21.89 -10.04 3.43
C ASP A 113 22.13 -11.56 3.27
N GLY A 114 21.09 -12.32 2.89
CA GLY A 114 21.14 -13.79 2.80
C GLY A 114 21.12 -14.38 1.39
N GLN A 115 20.79 -13.59 0.38
CA GLN A 115 20.60 -14.10 -0.98
C GLN A 115 21.92 -14.52 -1.63
N ARG A 116 21.87 -15.55 -2.48
CA ARG A 116 22.98 -16.00 -3.31
C ARG A 116 22.59 -15.96 -4.80
N PRO A 117 23.56 -15.90 -5.72
CA PRO A 117 23.29 -16.10 -7.14
C PRO A 117 22.52 -17.40 -7.37
N GLY A 118 21.43 -17.33 -8.14
CA GLY A 118 20.55 -18.48 -8.40
C GLY A 118 19.35 -18.60 -7.47
N ASP A 119 19.29 -17.83 -6.37
CA ASP A 119 18.11 -17.80 -5.52
C ASP A 119 16.87 -17.30 -6.29
N ALA A 120 15.73 -17.92 -6.00
CA ALA A 120 14.42 -17.50 -6.49
C ALA A 120 13.62 -16.79 -5.39
N VAL A 121 12.57 -16.08 -5.77
CA VAL A 121 11.60 -15.48 -4.85
C VAL A 121 10.17 -15.88 -5.24
N VAL A 122 9.34 -16.13 -4.24
CA VAL A 122 7.91 -16.44 -4.39
C VAL A 122 7.10 -15.60 -3.41
N TYR A 123 5.97 -15.06 -3.90
CA TYR A 123 5.07 -14.21 -3.13
C TYR A 123 3.71 -14.89 -2.91
N SER A 124 3.17 -14.76 -1.70
CA SER A 124 1.81 -15.27 -1.39
C SER A 124 1.03 -14.37 -0.41
N PRO A 125 -0.22 -14.00 -0.72
CA PRO A 125 -0.89 -14.17 -2.01
C PRO A 125 -0.22 -13.29 -3.09
N ARG A 126 -0.28 -13.74 -4.35
CA ARG A 126 0.21 -12.95 -5.49
C ARG A 126 -0.72 -11.78 -5.80
N GLN A 127 -2.02 -12.06 -5.82
CA GLN A 127 -3.06 -11.09 -6.10
C GLN A 127 -3.58 -10.50 -4.80
N SER A 128 -2.97 -9.40 -4.38
CA SER A 128 -3.36 -8.69 -3.17
C SER A 128 -3.02 -7.21 -3.28
N TRP A 129 -3.80 -6.37 -2.60
CA TRP A 129 -3.51 -4.95 -2.42
C TRP A 129 -2.18 -4.69 -1.71
N LEU A 130 -1.56 -5.72 -1.12
CA LEU A 130 -0.30 -5.63 -0.42
C LEU A 130 0.88 -5.49 -1.39
N PHE A 131 0.72 -5.90 -2.67
CA PHE A 131 1.76 -5.82 -3.69
C PHE A 131 3.15 -6.23 -3.17
N LEU A 132 3.25 -7.44 -2.57
CA LEU A 132 4.46 -7.90 -1.89
C LEU A 132 5.70 -7.87 -2.81
N ASP A 133 5.49 -8.20 -4.07
CA ASP A 133 6.49 -8.15 -5.13
C ASP A 133 6.99 -6.73 -5.39
N LEU A 134 6.09 -5.77 -5.56
CA LEU A 134 6.45 -4.37 -5.76
C LEU A 134 7.15 -3.77 -4.53
N GLY A 135 6.65 -4.08 -3.33
CA GLY A 135 7.22 -3.59 -2.08
C GLY A 135 8.64 -4.11 -1.84
N LEU A 136 8.90 -5.39 -2.14
CA LEU A 136 10.25 -5.96 -2.06
C LEU A 136 11.16 -5.38 -3.16
N ALA A 137 10.65 -5.30 -4.40
CA ALA A 137 11.39 -4.75 -5.54
C ALA A 137 11.80 -3.29 -5.32
N TYR A 138 10.93 -2.46 -4.73
CA TYR A 138 11.23 -1.06 -4.40
C TYR A 138 12.49 -0.90 -3.53
N HIS A 139 12.74 -1.83 -2.61
CA HIS A 139 13.88 -1.77 -1.70
C HIS A 139 15.12 -2.54 -2.20
N LEU A 140 14.94 -3.57 -3.02
CA LEU A 140 16.06 -4.35 -3.58
C LEU A 140 16.59 -3.78 -4.90
N GLY A 141 15.74 -3.13 -5.70
CA GLY A 141 16.06 -2.70 -7.06
C GLY A 141 16.43 -3.90 -7.95
N ASP A 142 17.56 -3.78 -8.64
CA ASP A 142 18.09 -4.82 -9.52
C ASP A 142 18.73 -6.00 -8.78
N ARG A 143 18.92 -5.88 -7.46
CA ARG A 143 19.49 -6.95 -6.64
C ARG A 143 18.46 -8.00 -6.22
N ARG A 144 17.20 -7.91 -6.64
CA ARG A 144 16.17 -8.86 -6.22
C ARG A 144 16.45 -10.28 -6.76
N PRO A 145 16.14 -11.35 -5.99
CA PRO A 145 16.16 -12.70 -6.53
C PRO A 145 15.18 -12.83 -7.70
N ARG A 146 15.40 -13.83 -8.55
CA ARG A 146 14.56 -14.03 -9.72
C ARG A 146 13.17 -14.52 -9.28
N ASP A 147 12.12 -13.83 -9.70
CA ASP A 147 10.75 -14.35 -9.56
C ASP A 147 10.51 -15.38 -10.67
N VAL A 148 10.79 -16.66 -10.36
CA VAL A 148 10.77 -17.76 -11.33
C VAL A 148 9.37 -18.17 -11.75
N LEU A 149 8.34 -17.77 -10.99
CA LEU A 149 6.95 -18.08 -11.32
C LEU A 149 6.38 -17.10 -12.35
N VAL A 150 6.96 -15.93 -12.54
CA VAL A 150 6.47 -14.92 -13.50
C VAL A 150 6.70 -15.37 -14.94
N THR A 151 5.62 -15.47 -15.71
CA THR A 151 5.65 -15.69 -17.17
C THR A 151 5.44 -14.40 -17.95
N GLN A 152 4.68 -13.46 -17.39
CA GLN A 152 4.44 -12.14 -17.96
C GLN A 152 4.35 -11.13 -16.82
N ASP A 153 5.18 -10.08 -16.90
CA ASP A 153 5.15 -8.99 -15.94
C ASP A 153 3.88 -8.12 -16.10
N GLN A 154 3.62 -7.29 -15.09
CA GLN A 154 2.49 -6.37 -14.99
C GLN A 154 2.37 -5.46 -16.22
N ALA A 155 3.50 -4.90 -16.67
CA ALA A 155 3.53 -3.92 -17.75
C ALA A 155 3.16 -4.56 -19.09
N ARG A 156 3.71 -5.73 -19.40
CA ARG A 156 3.37 -6.48 -20.61
C ARG A 156 1.95 -7.01 -20.59
N ARG A 157 1.41 -7.32 -19.41
CA ARG A 157 0.04 -7.82 -19.26
C ARG A 157 -1.01 -6.71 -19.31
N GLY A 158 -0.62 -5.46 -19.00
CA GLY A 158 -1.58 -4.36 -18.83
C GLY A 158 -2.45 -4.55 -17.60
N ASP A 159 -1.92 -5.17 -16.55
CA ASP A 159 -2.63 -5.59 -15.34
C ASP A 159 -1.78 -5.23 -14.11
N LEU A 160 -2.42 -4.97 -12.97
CA LEU A 160 -1.74 -4.72 -11.70
C LEU A 160 -0.99 -5.97 -11.18
N TRP A 161 -1.39 -7.16 -11.63
CA TRP A 161 -0.80 -8.43 -11.21
C TRP A 161 -0.04 -9.10 -12.34
N ALA A 162 1.16 -9.60 -12.04
CA ALA A 162 1.90 -10.46 -12.97
C ALA A 162 1.16 -11.79 -13.19
N ALA A 163 1.31 -12.36 -14.39
CA ALA A 163 0.90 -13.73 -14.64
C ALA A 163 1.91 -14.71 -14.03
N GLU A 164 1.44 -15.62 -13.19
CA GLU A 164 2.23 -16.76 -12.73
C GLU A 164 2.06 -17.96 -13.65
N CYS A 165 3.07 -18.81 -13.72
CA CYS A 165 3.04 -20.00 -14.56
C CYS A 165 2.00 -21.01 -14.08
N THR A 166 1.40 -21.74 -15.03
CA THR A 166 0.35 -22.73 -14.75
C THR A 166 0.88 -24.04 -14.16
N ARG A 167 2.20 -24.28 -14.27
CA ARG A 167 2.90 -25.48 -13.75
C ARG A 167 4.02 -25.07 -12.79
N PRO A 168 3.71 -24.66 -11.54
CA PRO A 168 4.70 -24.11 -10.62
C PRO A 168 5.91 -25.02 -10.35
N ALA A 169 5.72 -26.34 -10.30
CA ALA A 169 6.80 -27.30 -10.09
C ALA A 169 7.89 -27.23 -11.18
N GLU A 170 7.51 -27.01 -12.44
CA GLU A 170 8.45 -26.86 -13.55
C GLU A 170 9.16 -25.52 -13.51
N CYS A 171 8.47 -24.45 -13.14
CA CYS A 171 9.05 -23.11 -13.04
C CYS A 171 10.03 -22.99 -11.87
N LEU A 172 9.79 -23.76 -10.81
CA LEU A 172 10.70 -23.91 -9.67
C LEU A 172 11.87 -24.88 -9.96
N ALA A 173 11.88 -25.56 -11.11
CA ALA A 173 12.95 -26.48 -11.44
C ALA A 173 14.29 -25.75 -11.53
N GLY A 174 15.30 -26.28 -10.83
CA GLY A 174 16.65 -25.70 -10.78
C GLY A 174 16.84 -24.57 -9.77
N ALA A 175 15.79 -24.13 -9.06
CA ALA A 175 15.94 -23.23 -7.92
C ALA A 175 16.26 -24.05 -6.65
N GLU A 176 17.50 -24.02 -6.19
CA GLU A 176 17.89 -24.73 -4.95
C GLU A 176 17.41 -24.01 -3.69
N ARG A 177 17.29 -22.68 -3.77
CA ARG A 177 16.92 -21.79 -2.66
C ARG A 177 15.80 -20.85 -3.09
N VAL A 178 14.74 -20.79 -2.30
CA VAL A 178 13.57 -19.94 -2.57
C VAL A 178 13.29 -19.04 -1.38
N TRP A 179 13.27 -17.74 -1.61
CA TRP A 179 12.76 -16.75 -0.67
C TRP A 179 11.24 -16.69 -0.78
N LEU A 180 10.54 -17.22 0.22
CA LEU A 180 9.09 -17.14 0.31
C LEU A 180 8.71 -15.89 1.13
N VAL A 181 7.97 -14.97 0.53
CA VAL A 181 7.44 -13.77 1.19
C VAL A 181 5.92 -13.88 1.28
N VAL A 182 5.40 -13.97 2.50
CA VAL A 182 3.97 -14.14 2.75
C VAL A 182 3.35 -12.99 3.52
N ALA A 183 2.09 -12.70 3.23
CA ALA A 183 1.31 -11.72 3.97
C ALA A 183 0.99 -12.18 5.41
N GLY A 184 1.14 -11.25 6.34
CA GLY A 184 0.91 -11.45 7.76
C GLY A 184 2.05 -12.17 8.49
N ARG A 185 1.90 -12.23 9.81
CA ARG A 185 2.78 -13.01 10.69
C ARG A 185 2.36 -14.47 10.66
N ARG A 186 3.24 -15.37 10.23
CA ARG A 186 2.96 -16.81 10.05
C ARG A 186 4.02 -17.63 10.76
N ASP A 187 3.59 -18.59 11.58
CA ASP A 187 4.50 -19.55 12.22
C ASP A 187 4.94 -20.62 11.22
N ASP A 188 4.00 -21.10 10.39
CA ASP A 188 4.28 -21.93 9.22
C ASP A 188 3.92 -21.17 7.93
N PRO A 189 4.86 -20.41 7.35
CA PRO A 189 4.60 -19.63 6.14
C PRO A 189 4.34 -20.51 4.92
N LEU A 190 4.94 -21.70 4.85
CA LEU A 190 4.82 -22.59 3.70
C LEU A 190 3.41 -23.22 3.64
N ALA A 191 2.85 -23.62 4.79
CA ALA A 191 1.48 -24.14 4.85
C ALA A 191 0.41 -23.12 4.40
N THR A 192 0.72 -21.81 4.43
CA THR A 192 -0.24 -20.76 4.04
C THR A 192 -0.35 -20.56 2.53
N VAL A 193 0.57 -21.14 1.75
CA VAL A 193 0.54 -21.05 0.29
C VAL A 193 -0.44 -22.10 -0.24
N THR A 194 -1.49 -21.63 -0.92
CA THR A 194 -2.57 -22.49 -1.41
C THR A 194 -2.40 -22.88 -2.88
N GLY A 195 -3.14 -23.91 -3.30
CA GLY A 195 -3.21 -24.39 -4.69
C GLY A 195 -1.90 -25.00 -5.19
N ALA A 196 -1.81 -25.15 -6.51
CA ALA A 196 -0.68 -25.82 -7.18
C ALA A 196 0.69 -25.20 -6.84
N LYS A 197 0.73 -23.90 -6.54
CA LYS A 197 1.95 -23.21 -6.08
C LYS A 197 2.40 -23.72 -4.71
N GLY A 198 1.47 -23.84 -3.77
CA GLY A 198 1.73 -24.38 -2.44
C GLY A 198 2.10 -25.86 -2.48
N ASP A 199 1.41 -26.65 -3.30
CA ASP A 199 1.72 -28.08 -3.48
C ASP A 199 3.14 -28.28 -4.03
N ALA A 200 3.53 -27.52 -5.05
CA ALA A 200 4.88 -27.58 -5.62
C ALA A 200 5.97 -27.20 -4.60
N LEU A 201 5.75 -26.15 -3.80
CA LEU A 201 6.69 -25.74 -2.76
C LEU A 201 6.80 -26.81 -1.66
N ARG A 202 5.67 -27.36 -1.18
CA ARG A 202 5.67 -28.40 -0.13
C ARG A 202 6.25 -29.74 -0.59
N ALA A 203 6.13 -30.06 -1.88
CA ALA A 203 6.70 -31.29 -2.43
C ALA A 203 8.21 -31.20 -2.66
N GLY A 204 8.73 -30.00 -2.95
CA GLY A 204 10.11 -29.81 -3.39
C GLY A 204 11.05 -29.15 -2.38
N TYR A 205 10.53 -28.56 -1.30
CA TYR A 205 11.33 -27.75 -0.37
C TYR A 205 10.95 -27.97 1.09
N THR A 206 11.92 -27.71 1.96
CA THR A 206 11.78 -27.61 3.41
C THR A 206 12.07 -26.19 3.86
N VAL A 207 11.51 -25.79 5.01
CA VAL A 207 11.75 -24.46 5.59
C VAL A 207 13.09 -24.49 6.34
N GLU A 208 14.10 -23.78 5.83
CA GLU A 208 15.39 -23.63 6.51
C GLU A 208 15.31 -22.60 7.62
N ARG A 209 14.66 -21.46 7.35
CA ARG A 209 14.55 -20.35 8.31
C ARG A 209 13.34 -19.48 8.07
N VAL A 210 12.80 -18.91 9.15
CA VAL A 210 11.66 -17.99 9.14
C VAL A 210 12.01 -16.71 9.89
N TRP A 211 11.65 -15.57 9.30
CA TRP A 211 11.78 -14.24 9.88
C TRP A 211 10.42 -13.54 9.87
N PRO A 212 9.69 -13.59 11.00
CA PRO A 212 8.49 -12.79 11.17
C PRO A 212 8.82 -11.29 11.18
N ARG A 213 8.06 -10.49 10.42
CA ARG A 213 8.14 -9.03 10.42
C ARG A 213 6.75 -8.43 10.63
N PRO A 214 6.65 -7.14 11.00
CA PRO A 214 5.37 -6.48 11.00
C PRO A 214 4.70 -6.59 9.62
N GLY A 215 3.50 -7.17 9.60
CA GLY A 215 2.63 -7.29 8.42
C GLY A 215 3.01 -8.37 7.40
N LEU A 216 4.17 -9.01 7.51
CA LEU A 216 4.63 -10.05 6.57
C LEU A 216 5.61 -11.03 7.22
N THR A 217 5.81 -12.18 6.60
CA THR A 217 6.82 -13.16 7.01
C THR A 217 7.70 -13.48 5.82
N VAL A 218 9.02 -13.50 6.04
CA VAL A 218 10.00 -13.99 5.07
C VAL A 218 10.45 -15.37 5.52
N ALA A 219 10.53 -16.32 4.61
CA ALA A 219 11.13 -17.63 4.86
C ALA A 219 12.12 -17.97 3.76
N LEU A 220 13.18 -18.69 4.14
CA LEU A 220 14.10 -19.30 3.21
C LEU A 220 13.76 -20.79 3.13
N LEU A 221 13.49 -21.24 1.91
CA LEU A 221 13.21 -22.64 1.61
C LEU A 221 14.39 -23.24 0.84
N THR A 222 14.71 -24.49 1.14
CA THR A 222 15.78 -25.25 0.49
C THR A 222 15.30 -26.64 0.12
N ARG A 223 15.88 -27.22 -0.92
CA ARG A 223 15.64 -28.63 -1.27
C ARG A 223 16.26 -29.56 -0.24
#